data_AF-A0A5M5DTN5-F1
#
_entry.id   AF-A0A5M5DTN5-F1
#
_cell.length_a   1.000
_cell.length_b   1.000
_cell.length_c   1.000
_cell.angle_alpha   90.00
_cell.angle_beta   90.00
_cell.angle_gamma   90.00
#
_symmetry.space_group_name_H-M   'P 1'
#
loop_
_entity.id
_entity.type
_entity.pdbx_description
1 polymer ?
#
loop_
_entity_poly.entity_id
_entity_poly.type
_entity_poly.pdbx_seq_one_letter_code
_entity_poly.pdbx_strand_id
1 'polypeptide(L)'
;MINIPPFLDRQYKVYSENVKSRNKLHYLMGLYVRWKQYFKYERAVRIARKHGAKVGEGAVISSGSVVAKNVEPMSVVSGNPVKELRKRKCVHSELVVESLLGGDYLVYKISRNFK
;
A
#
# COMPACT_ATOMS: atom_id res chain seq x y z
N MET A 1 0.52 -6.66 -26.33
CA MET A 1 0.82 -7.61 -25.23
C MET A 1 1.81 -6.92 -24.30
N ILE A 2 1.49 -6.80 -23.01
CA ILE A 2 2.39 -6.17 -22.03
C ILE A 2 3.47 -7.21 -21.69
N ASN A 3 4.74 -6.91 -21.94
CA ASN A 3 5.87 -7.77 -21.60
C ASN A 3 6.12 -7.70 -20.10
N ILE A 4 5.62 -8.72 -19.39
CA ILE A 4 5.78 -8.85 -17.94
C ILE A 4 6.98 -9.77 -17.68
N PRO A 5 7.93 -9.42 -16.79
CA PRO A 5 9.08 -10.27 -16.51
C PRO A 5 8.64 -11.62 -15.91
N PRO A 6 9.32 -12.74 -16.25
CA PRO A 6 8.88 -14.10 -15.92
C PRO A 6 8.78 -14.42 -14.41
N PHE A 7 9.46 -13.64 -13.57
CA PHE A 7 9.29 -13.72 -12.10
C PHE A 7 7.92 -13.23 -11.64
N LEU A 8 7.42 -12.16 -12.26
CA LEU A 8 6.10 -11.59 -11.96
C LEU A 8 5.00 -12.55 -12.43
N ASP A 9 5.23 -13.30 -13.52
CA ASP A 9 4.28 -14.26 -14.08
C ASP A 9 3.91 -15.37 -13.08
N ARG A 10 4.90 -15.93 -12.37
CA ARG A 10 4.64 -16.95 -11.32
C ARG A 10 3.81 -16.37 -10.17
N GLN A 11 4.15 -15.19 -9.66
CA GLN A 11 3.38 -14.55 -8.58
C GLN A 11 1.97 -14.16 -9.03
N TYR A 12 1.83 -13.66 -10.26
CA TYR A 12 0.56 -13.29 -10.86
C TYR A 12 -0.34 -14.50 -11.05
N LYS A 13 0.23 -15.63 -11.49
CA LYS A 13 -0.49 -16.90 -11.66
C LYS A 13 -1.03 -17.41 -10.33
N VAL A 14 -0.19 -17.50 -9.29
CA VAL A 14 -0.59 -17.89 -7.93
C VAL A 14 -1.65 -16.95 -7.36
N TYR A 15 -1.51 -15.64 -7.56
CA TYR A 15 -2.50 -14.65 -7.14
C TYR A 15 -3.84 -14.86 -7.85
N SER A 16 -3.82 -15.01 -9.19
CA SER A 16 -5.03 -15.18 -9.99
C SER A 16 -5.79 -16.46 -9.63
N GLU A 17 -5.10 -17.56 -9.36
CA GLU A 17 -5.66 -18.83 -8.92
C GLU A 17 -6.32 -18.70 -7.54
N ASN A 18 -5.67 -18.02 -6.60
CA ASN A 18 -6.22 -17.73 -5.27
C ASN A 18 -7.43 -16.78 -5.31
N VAL A 19 -7.47 -15.82 -6.23
CA VAL A 19 -8.61 -14.91 -6.40
C VAL A 19 -9.81 -15.64 -7.01
N LYS A 20 -9.57 -16.53 -7.98
CA LYS A 20 -10.61 -17.33 -8.64
C LYS A 20 -11.30 -18.32 -7.71
N SER A 21 -10.59 -18.90 -6.75
CA SER A 21 -11.15 -19.85 -5.77
C SER A 21 -11.97 -19.17 -4.65
N ARG A 22 -11.94 -17.82 -4.54
CA ARG A 22 -12.55 -17.08 -3.42
C ARG A 22 -13.91 -16.44 -3.77
N ASN A 23 -14.79 -16.41 -2.77
CA ASN A 23 -16.09 -15.74 -2.86
C ASN A 23 -15.94 -14.20 -2.89
N LYS A 24 -16.85 -13.48 -3.58
CA LYS A 24 -16.82 -12.00 -3.73
C LYS A 24 -16.72 -11.26 -2.39
N LEU A 25 -17.32 -11.83 -1.34
CA LEU A 25 -17.32 -11.28 0.02
C LEU A 25 -15.92 -11.14 0.62
N HIS A 26 -15.01 -12.06 0.32
CA HIS A 26 -13.65 -12.00 0.87
C HIS A 26 -12.86 -10.81 0.30
N TYR A 27 -13.05 -10.50 -0.99
CA TYR A 27 -12.48 -9.31 -1.60
C TYR A 27 -13.04 -8.02 -0.98
N LEU A 28 -14.35 -7.96 -0.75
CA LEU A 28 -14.99 -6.79 -0.10
C LEU A 28 -14.50 -6.58 1.33
N MET A 29 -14.34 -7.66 2.10
CA MET A 29 -13.72 -7.60 3.44
C MET A 29 -12.29 -7.06 3.38
N GLY A 30 -11.49 -7.55 2.43
CA GLY A 30 -10.13 -7.02 2.21
C GLY A 30 -10.12 -5.55 1.79
N LEU A 31 -11.07 -5.12 0.96
CA LEU A 31 -11.22 -3.72 0.57
C LEU A 31 -11.55 -2.82 1.76
N TYR A 32 -12.45 -3.25 2.64
CA TYR A 32 -12.84 -2.50 3.84
C TYR A 32 -11.69 -2.30 4.82
N VAL A 33 -10.92 -3.37 5.13
CA VAL A 33 -9.75 -3.28 6.01
C VAL A 33 -8.72 -2.29 5.46
N ARG A 34 -8.49 -2.31 4.13
CA ARG A 34 -7.57 -1.39 3.46
C ARG A 34 -8.04 0.06 3.49
N TRP A 35 -9.33 0.29 3.24
CA TRP A 35 -9.92 1.62 3.31
C TRP A 35 -9.76 2.24 4.70
N LYS A 36 -9.99 1.47 5.76
CA LYS A 36 -9.76 1.89 7.14
C LYS A 36 -8.30 2.26 7.40
N GLN A 37 -7.37 1.45 6.89
CA GLN A 37 -5.93 1.69 7.04
C GLN A 37 -5.46 2.92 6.25
N TYR A 38 -5.94 3.09 5.02
CA TYR A 38 -5.67 4.24 4.16
C TYR A 38 -6.02 5.56 4.86
N PHE A 39 -7.22 5.67 5.44
CA PHE A 39 -7.61 6.88 6.18
C PHE A 39 -6.73 7.17 7.38
N LYS A 40 -6.27 6.15 8.09
CA LYS A 40 -5.38 6.32 9.24
C LYS A 40 -4.05 6.93 8.81
N TYR A 41 -3.47 6.45 7.71
CA TYR A 41 -2.22 6.98 7.15
C TYR A 41 -2.40 8.38 6.54
N GLU A 42 -3.46 8.60 5.76
CA GLU A 42 -3.79 9.92 5.19
C GLU A 42 -3.92 11.00 6.26
N ARG A 43 -4.60 10.70 7.38
CA ARG A 43 -4.74 11.65 8.49
C ARG A 43 -3.38 12.01 9.09
N ALA A 44 -2.50 11.04 9.33
CA ALA A 44 -1.16 11.28 9.86
C ALA A 44 -0.33 12.17 8.92
N VAL A 45 -0.35 11.89 7.62
CA VAL A 45 0.36 12.70 6.60
C VAL A 45 -0.23 14.11 6.50
N ARG A 46 -1.56 14.25 6.54
CA ARG A 46 -2.24 15.55 6.49
C ARG A 46 -1.88 16.42 7.70
N ILE A 47 -1.84 15.85 8.90
CA ILE A 47 -1.43 16.56 10.12
C ILE A 47 0.03 17.01 10.00
N ALA A 48 0.94 16.12 9.60
CA ALA A 48 2.35 16.46 9.40
C ALA A 48 2.54 17.62 8.40
N ARG A 49 1.85 17.59 7.27
CA ARG A 49 1.86 18.67 6.27
C ARG A 49 1.27 19.98 6.80
N LYS A 50 0.19 19.91 7.59
CA LYS A 50 -0.41 21.09 8.24
C LYS A 50 0.55 21.78 9.21
N HIS A 51 1.42 21.01 9.86
CA HIS A 51 2.50 21.52 10.72
C HIS A 51 3.77 21.93 9.94
N GLY A 52 3.71 22.03 8.61
CA GLY A 52 4.80 22.51 7.77
C GLY A 52 5.86 21.47 7.39
N ALA A 53 5.68 20.20 7.79
CA ALA A 53 6.63 19.13 7.43
C ALA A 53 6.40 18.64 6.00
N LYS A 54 7.48 18.48 5.23
CA LYS A 54 7.48 17.78 3.95
C LYS A 54 7.58 16.27 4.19
N VAL A 55 6.65 15.51 3.62
CA VAL A 55 6.61 14.04 3.71
C VAL A 55 6.89 13.45 2.34
N GLY A 56 8.00 12.74 2.21
CA GLY A 56 8.41 12.06 0.98
C GLY A 56 7.48 10.91 0.59
N GLU A 57 7.49 10.56 -0.69
CA GLU A 57 6.64 9.50 -1.23
C GLU A 57 6.94 8.14 -0.58
N GLY A 58 5.89 7.36 -0.32
CA GLY A 58 6.00 6.02 0.27
C GLY A 58 6.51 5.99 1.73
N ALA A 59 6.68 7.15 2.37
CA ALA A 59 6.98 7.25 3.79
C ALA A 59 5.78 6.80 4.65
N VAL A 60 6.05 6.14 5.77
CA VAL A 60 5.04 5.59 6.67
C VAL A 60 5.19 6.21 8.06
N ILE A 61 4.15 6.89 8.51
CA ILE A 61 4.08 7.52 9.83
C ILE A 61 3.18 6.69 10.74
N SER A 62 3.68 6.28 11.90
CA SER A 62 2.88 5.57 12.90
C SER A 62 1.80 6.48 13.51
N SER A 63 0.67 5.90 13.93
CA SER A 63 -0.39 6.69 14.59
C SER A 63 0.07 7.30 15.91
N GLY A 64 -0.37 8.52 16.18
CA GLY A 64 -0.01 9.26 17.40
C GLY A 64 1.39 9.86 17.38
N SER A 65 2.07 9.80 16.22
CA SER A 65 3.41 10.36 16.07
C SER A 65 3.37 11.86 15.75
N VAL A 66 4.31 12.62 16.32
CA VAL A 66 4.44 14.07 16.10
C VAL A 66 5.66 14.37 15.25
N VAL A 67 5.41 14.78 14.02
CA VAL A 67 6.45 15.06 13.02
C VAL A 67 7.01 16.47 13.25
N ALA A 68 8.19 16.53 13.86
CA ALA A 68 8.90 17.80 14.10
C ALA A 68 9.89 18.18 12.97
N LYS A 69 10.21 17.25 12.07
CA LYS A 69 11.20 17.40 10.99
C LYS A 69 10.66 16.78 9.69
N ASN A 70 11.24 17.18 8.56
CA ASN A 70 10.90 16.58 7.26
C ASN A 70 11.18 15.06 7.27
N VAL A 71 10.33 14.32 6.56
CA VAL A 71 10.37 12.86 6.49
C VAL A 71 10.83 12.45 5.10
N GLU A 72 11.93 11.71 5.03
CA GLU A 72 12.49 11.23 3.77
C GLU A 72 11.56 10.22 3.07
N PRO A 73 11.58 10.12 1.73
CA PRO A 73 10.84 9.10 1.00
C PRO A 73 11.15 7.69 1.52
N MET A 74 10.14 6.81 1.52
CA MET A 74 10.28 5.40 1.93
C MET A 74 10.74 5.17 3.38
N SER A 75 10.87 6.22 4.20
CA SER A 75 11.22 6.09 5.61
C SER A 75 10.02 5.64 6.45
N VAL A 76 10.27 4.80 7.46
CA VAL A 76 9.29 4.38 8.45
C VAL A 76 9.62 5.07 9.76
N VAL A 77 8.70 5.91 10.23
CA VAL A 77 8.96 6.84 11.32
C VAL A 77 7.90 6.72 12.41
N SER A 78 8.31 6.88 13.68
CA SER A 78 7.42 6.75 14.84
C SER A 78 7.92 7.55 16.04
N GLY A 79 6.99 7.96 16.91
CA GLY A 79 7.29 8.59 18.20
C GLY A 79 6.81 10.03 18.32
N ASN A 80 6.91 10.59 19.53
CA ASN A 80 6.64 11.99 19.83
C ASN A 80 7.81 12.57 20.65
N PRO A 81 8.75 13.31 20.03
CA PRO A 81 8.87 13.59 18.60
C PRO A 81 9.29 12.35 17.78
N VAL A 82 8.98 12.38 16.49
CA VAL A 82 9.27 11.30 15.55
C VAL A 82 10.76 11.02 15.39
N LYS A 83 11.13 9.74 15.42
CA LYS A 83 12.44 9.21 15.01
C LYS A 83 12.29 8.24 13.84
N GLU A 84 13.27 8.23 12.95
CA GLU A 84 13.34 7.23 11.88
C GLU A 84 13.70 5.87 12.47
N LEU A 85 12.88 4.85 12.19
CA LEU A 85 13.11 3.47 12.65
C LEU A 85 13.89 2.69 11.61
N ARG A 86 13.48 2.79 10.34
CA ARG A 86 14.06 2.07 9.22
C ARG A 86 13.61 2.66 7.90
N LYS A 87 14.40 2.44 6.84
CA LYS A 87 13.98 2.64 5.45
C LYS A 87 13.35 1.37 4.90
N ARG A 88 12.29 1.51 4.12
CA ARG A 88 11.70 0.40 3.37
C ARG A 88 12.69 -0.03 2.29
N LYS A 89 13.00 -1.34 2.25
CA LYS A 89 13.97 -1.91 1.31
C LYS A 89 13.48 -1.95 -0.15
N CYS A 90 12.17 -1.90 -0.34
CA CYS A 90 11.54 -2.04 -1.65
C CYS A 90 10.33 -1.11 -1.79
N VAL A 91 10.32 -0.36 -2.89
CA VAL A 91 9.12 0.33 -3.39
C VAL A 91 8.24 -0.76 -3.97
N HIS A 92 7.08 -0.99 -3.36
CA HIS A 92 6.12 -1.96 -3.86
C HIS A 92 5.32 -1.33 -5.01
N SER A 93 6.00 -0.88 -6.07
CA SER A 93 5.37 -0.24 -7.22
C SER A 93 4.58 -1.22 -8.08
N GLU A 94 4.97 -2.50 -8.09
CA GLU A 94 4.44 -3.53 -9.02
C GLU A 94 4.03 -4.83 -8.32
N LEU A 95 3.85 -4.83 -6.99
CA LEU A 95 3.32 -6.01 -6.31
C LEU A 95 1.81 -6.10 -6.53
N VAL A 96 1.36 -7.18 -7.18
CA VAL A 96 -0.03 -7.67 -7.16
C VAL A 96 -0.32 -8.33 -5.79
N VAL A 97 0.21 -7.73 -4.73
CA VAL A 97 -0.21 -8.01 -3.38
C VAL A 97 -1.19 -6.90 -3.05
N GLU A 98 -2.31 -7.29 -2.45
CA GLU A 98 -3.46 -6.47 -2.06
C GLU A 98 -3.09 -5.20 -1.24
N SER A 99 -1.82 -4.96 -0.93
CA SER A 99 -1.35 -4.06 0.10
C SER A 99 -1.25 -2.57 -0.26
N LEU A 100 -1.00 -2.11 -1.51
CA LEU A 100 -0.48 -0.72 -1.63
C LEU A 100 -0.80 0.20 -2.83
N LEU A 101 -1.51 -0.19 -3.90
CA LEU A 101 -1.82 0.76 -5.00
C LEU A 101 -3.24 0.56 -5.56
N GLY A 102 -4.04 1.63 -5.55
CA GLY A 102 -5.48 1.67 -5.88
C GLY A 102 -5.86 1.47 -7.37
N GLY A 103 -5.15 0.61 -8.10
CA GLY A 103 -5.44 0.21 -9.49
C GLY A 103 -5.81 -1.27 -9.64
N ASP A 104 -5.80 -2.02 -8.55
CA ASP A 104 -5.98 -3.47 -8.42
C ASP A 104 -7.44 -3.94 -8.60
N TYR A 105 -8.41 -3.03 -8.57
CA TYR A 105 -9.79 -3.36 -8.97
C TYR A 105 -9.88 -3.85 -10.41
N LEU A 106 -9.08 -3.28 -11.31
CA LEU A 106 -9.07 -3.65 -12.72
C LEU A 106 -8.49 -5.06 -12.90
N VAL A 107 -7.39 -5.37 -12.18
CA VAL A 107 -6.77 -6.70 -12.13
C VAL A 107 -7.72 -7.74 -11.55
N TYR A 108 -8.41 -7.42 -10.45
CA TYR A 108 -9.45 -8.26 -9.87
C TYR A 108 -10.60 -8.52 -10.84
N LYS A 109 -11.09 -7.48 -11.53
CA LYS A 109 -12.18 -7.57 -12.53
C LYS A 109 -11.76 -8.41 -13.74
N ILE A 110 -10.56 -8.20 -14.27
CA ILE A 110 -9.98 -9.00 -15.36
C ILE A 110 -9.88 -10.46 -14.94
N SER A 111 -9.29 -10.74 -13.76
CA SER A 111 -9.06 -12.10 -13.25
C SER A 111 -10.36 -12.89 -13.05
N ARG A 112 -11.46 -12.20 -12.75
CA ARG A 112 -12.79 -12.79 -12.53
C ARG A 112 -13.65 -12.88 -13.79
N ASN A 113 -13.38 -12.07 -14.80
CA ASN A 113 -14.09 -12.06 -16.09
C ASN A 113 -13.43 -12.91 -17.19
N PHE A 114 -12.30 -13.57 -16.92
CA PHE A 114 -11.79 -14.65 -17.77
C PHE A 114 -12.74 -15.86 -17.65
N LYS A 115 -13.81 -15.84 -18.45
CA LYS A 115 -14.51 -17.03 -18.94
C LYS A 115 -13.85 -17.49 -20.24
#